data_AF-A0A9P6JQJ0-F1
#
_entry.id   AF-A0A9P6JQJ0-F1
#
_cell.length_a   1.000
_cell.length_b   1.000
_cell.length_c   1.000
_cell.angle_alpha   90.00
_cell.angle_beta   90.00
_cell.angle_gamma   90.00
#
_symmetry.space_group_name_H-M   'P 1'
#
loop_
_entity.id
_entity.type
_entity.pdbx_description
1 polymer ?
#
loop_
_entity_poly.entity_id
_entity_poly.type
_entity_poly.pdbx_seq_one_letter_code
_entity_poly.pdbx_strand_id
1 'polypeptide(L)'
;MISDPKSAQFIAWTELGTSFVVQNVGEFSRSILGSHFKHNNFSSFVRQLNMYGFHKINRTPRAQRTSTDAQTWEFSHHKFLRGRPDLLDEIKRKALEPDPGIKHRIELPGEVAAQLNMMKDEVRRVSNEYAMEKRKREKTTQALAQLWSVVEKAFPGNC
;
A
#
# COMPACT_ATOMS: atom_id res chain seq x y z
N MET A 1 11.24 18.44 -16.60
CA MET A 1 10.24 18.16 -15.56
C MET A 1 10.30 19.23 -14.49
N ILE A 2 10.98 19.10 -13.34
CA ILE A 2 10.86 20.11 -12.25
C ILE A 2 11.24 21.56 -12.58
N SER A 3 12.12 21.80 -13.56
CA SER A 3 12.47 23.15 -14.02
C SER A 3 11.55 23.70 -15.11
N ASP A 4 10.57 22.92 -15.57
CA ASP A 4 9.63 23.30 -16.63
C ASP A 4 8.44 24.08 -16.03
N PRO A 5 8.19 25.33 -16.47
CA PRO A 5 7.05 26.13 -16.03
C PRO A 5 5.70 25.43 -16.18
N LYS A 6 5.53 24.58 -17.21
CA LYS A 6 4.26 23.86 -17.45
C LYS A 6 3.95 22.84 -16.35
N SER A 7 4.98 22.35 -15.68
CA SER A 7 4.86 21.37 -14.60
C SER A 7 4.87 21.98 -13.21
N ALA A 8 5.12 23.30 -13.09
CA ALA A 8 5.30 23.99 -11.81
C ALA A 8 4.07 23.89 -10.88
N GLN A 9 2.87 23.74 -11.44
CA GLN A 9 1.64 23.52 -10.67
C GLN A 9 1.53 22.13 -10.04
N PHE A 10 2.28 21.14 -10.55
CA PHE A 10 2.21 19.74 -10.11
C PHE A 10 3.49 19.30 -9.41
N ILE A 11 4.64 19.83 -9.81
CA ILE A 11 5.93 19.50 -9.23
C ILE A 11 6.78 20.77 -9.09
N ALA A 12 7.20 21.07 -7.86
CA ALA A 12 7.94 22.28 -7.56
C ALA A 12 9.02 22.02 -6.49
N TRP A 13 10.06 22.84 -6.53
CA TRP A 13 11.05 22.89 -5.46
C TRP A 13 10.45 23.52 -4.20
N THR A 14 10.87 23.05 -3.03
CA THR A 14 10.63 23.78 -1.77
C THR A 14 11.39 25.10 -1.77
N GLU A 15 11.02 26.04 -0.89
CA GLU A 15 11.67 27.36 -0.78
C GLU A 15 13.20 27.25 -0.63
N LEU A 16 13.65 26.34 0.23
CA LEU A 16 15.08 26.05 0.49
C LEU A 16 15.78 25.32 -0.66
N GLY A 17 15.05 24.78 -1.64
CA GLY A 17 15.63 24.04 -2.77
C GLY A 17 16.28 22.69 -2.42
N THR A 18 16.10 22.18 -1.21
CA THR A 18 16.67 20.91 -0.72
C THR A 18 15.79 19.69 -1.01
N SER A 19 14.56 19.93 -1.43
CA SER A 19 13.51 18.93 -1.61
C SER A 19 12.53 19.42 -2.68
N PHE A 20 11.73 18.50 -3.19
CA PHE A 20 10.65 18.84 -4.12
C PHE A 20 9.34 18.21 -3.69
N VAL A 21 8.26 18.89 -4.04
CA VAL A 21 6.90 18.51 -3.72
C VAL A 21 6.16 18.19 -5.01
N VAL A 22 5.45 17.07 -5.01
CA VAL A 22 4.47 16.68 -6.01
C VAL A 22 3.09 16.87 -5.42
N GLN A 23 2.29 17.72 -6.05
CA GLN A 23 0.90 17.99 -5.69
C GLN A 23 -0.04 17.31 -6.69
N ASN A 24 -1.25 16.99 -6.23
CA ASN A 24 -2.30 16.38 -7.05
C ASN A 24 -1.78 15.19 -7.89
N VAL A 25 -1.38 14.12 -7.19
CA VAL A 25 -0.79 12.92 -7.80
C VAL A 25 -1.58 12.38 -9.00
N GLY A 26 -2.91 12.46 -8.97
CA GLY A 26 -3.77 12.01 -10.06
C GLY A 26 -3.57 12.81 -11.35
N GLU A 27 -3.56 14.14 -11.26
CA GLU A 27 -3.30 15.01 -12.40
C GLU A 27 -1.83 14.97 -12.84
N PHE A 28 -0.89 14.97 -11.91
CA PHE A 28 0.54 14.81 -12.22
C PHE A 28 0.79 13.54 -13.04
N SER A 29 0.13 12.44 -12.67
CA SER A 29 0.22 11.16 -13.37
C SER A 29 -0.24 11.26 -14.83
N ARG A 30 -1.42 11.85 -15.07
CA ARG A 30 -1.98 11.95 -16.43
C ARG A 30 -1.24 12.96 -17.30
N SER A 31 -0.98 14.14 -16.74
CA SER A 31 -0.55 15.32 -17.51
C SER A 31 0.98 15.41 -17.66
N ILE A 32 1.73 14.97 -16.65
CA ILE A 32 3.19 15.10 -16.62
C ILE A 32 3.89 13.76 -16.85
N LEU A 33 3.47 12.67 -16.19
CA LEU A 33 4.14 11.39 -16.39
C LEU A 33 3.95 10.85 -17.81
N GLY A 34 2.78 11.02 -18.41
CA GLY A 34 2.51 10.59 -19.79
C GLY A 34 3.35 11.30 -20.85
N SER A 35 3.83 12.52 -20.59
CA SER A 35 4.67 13.28 -21.52
C SER A 35 6.17 13.04 -21.32
N HIS A 36 6.60 12.69 -20.09
CA HIS A 36 8.02 12.44 -19.77
C HIS A 36 8.41 10.96 -19.70
N PHE A 37 7.46 10.04 -19.52
CA PHE A 37 7.69 8.60 -19.36
C PHE A 37 6.74 7.79 -20.24
N LYS A 38 7.11 6.54 -20.53
CA LYS A 38 6.26 5.59 -21.28
C LYS A 38 5.05 5.05 -20.49
N HIS A 39 4.80 5.58 -19.30
CA HIS A 39 3.71 5.20 -18.42
C HIS A 39 3.24 6.41 -17.62
N ASN A 40 1.98 6.41 -17.20
CA ASN A 40 1.41 7.43 -16.34
C ASN A 40 1.30 6.97 -14.86
N ASN A 41 1.89 5.83 -14.50
CA ASN A 41 1.75 5.29 -13.15
C ASN A 41 2.69 5.98 -12.15
N PHE A 42 2.11 6.66 -11.15
CA PHE A 42 2.87 7.30 -10.07
C PHE A 42 3.74 6.32 -9.28
N SER A 43 3.30 5.09 -9.06
CA SER A 43 4.07 4.08 -8.32
C SER A 43 5.39 3.75 -9.03
N SER A 44 5.41 3.78 -10.37
CA SER A 44 6.63 3.60 -11.15
C SER A 44 7.58 4.78 -11.01
N PHE A 45 7.04 6.01 -10.96
CA PHE A 45 7.81 7.21 -10.67
C PHE A 45 8.44 7.15 -9.27
N VAL A 46 7.68 6.77 -8.24
CA VAL A 46 8.17 6.56 -6.88
C VAL A 46 9.24 5.48 -6.83
N ARG A 47 9.06 4.38 -7.57
CA ARG A 47 10.07 3.32 -7.67
C ARG A 47 11.39 3.87 -8.20
N GLN A 48 11.36 4.66 -9.28
CA GLN A 48 12.57 5.28 -9.81
C GLN A 48 13.24 6.17 -8.77
N LEU A 49 12.49 7.04 -8.08
CA LEU A 49 13.01 7.86 -6.99
C LEU A 49 13.71 7.01 -5.91
N ASN A 50 13.06 5.94 -5.44
CA ASN A 50 13.64 5.06 -4.43
C ASN A 50 14.95 4.39 -4.91
N MET A 51 15.02 3.99 -6.19
CA MET A 51 16.22 3.42 -6.79
C MET A 51 17.37 4.41 -6.88
N TYR A 52 17.09 5.70 -6.99
CA TYR A 52 18.10 6.77 -6.91
C TYR A 52 18.31 7.29 -5.49
N GLY A 53 17.76 6.62 -4.47
CA GLY A 53 17.98 6.95 -3.07
C GLY A 53 17.20 8.15 -2.55
N PHE A 54 16.16 8.59 -3.25
CA PHE A 54 15.26 9.62 -2.73
C PHE A 54 14.40 9.05 -1.61
N HIS A 55 14.12 9.87 -0.60
CA HIS A 55 13.29 9.49 0.55
C HIS A 55 12.07 10.39 0.64
N LYS A 56 10.93 9.79 0.99
CA LYS A 56 9.68 10.53 1.24
C LYS A 56 9.77 11.27 2.57
N ILE A 57 9.50 12.57 2.56
CA ILE A 57 9.32 13.37 3.76
C ILE A 57 7.84 13.29 4.17
N ASN A 58 7.58 12.97 5.45
CA ASN A 58 6.25 12.98 6.02
C ASN A 58 6.13 14.18 6.97
N ARG A 59 5.61 15.31 6.48
CA ARG A 59 5.42 16.52 7.31
C ARG A 59 4.23 16.43 8.27
N THR A 60 3.19 15.69 7.91
CA THR A 60 1.96 15.55 8.70
C THR A 60 1.94 14.26 9.53
N PRO A 61 1.79 14.35 10.88
CA PRO A 61 1.54 13.20 11.73
C PRO A 61 0.32 12.41 11.26
N ARG A 62 0.35 11.07 11.35
CA ARG A 62 -0.74 10.20 10.86
C ARG A 62 -2.11 10.57 11.42
N ALA A 63 -2.18 11.08 12.65
CA ALA A 63 -3.42 11.45 13.33
C ALA A 63 -4.11 12.71 12.76
N GLN A 64 -3.43 13.51 11.95
CA GLN A 64 -3.95 14.79 11.40
C GLN A 64 -3.97 14.83 9.87
N ARG A 65 -3.80 13.69 9.19
CA ARG A 65 -3.79 13.69 7.72
C ARG A 65 -5.17 13.99 7.16
N THR A 66 -5.23 15.01 6.32
CA THR A 66 -6.40 15.35 5.51
C THR A 66 -6.34 14.64 4.15
N SER A 67 -7.46 14.65 3.42
CA SER A 67 -7.52 14.16 2.03
C SER A 67 -6.55 14.90 1.10
N THR A 68 -6.27 16.17 1.39
CA THR A 68 -5.31 17.00 0.65
C THR A 68 -3.86 16.56 0.90
N ASP A 69 -3.54 16.18 2.15
CA ASP A 69 -2.23 15.61 2.49
C ASP A 69 -1.98 14.27 1.80
N ALA A 70 -3.03 13.49 1.55
CA ALA A 70 -2.91 12.23 0.82
C ALA A 70 -2.48 12.43 -0.65
N GLN A 71 -2.80 13.60 -1.24
CA GLN A 71 -2.45 13.96 -2.61
C GLN A 71 -1.16 14.77 -2.74
N THR A 72 -0.47 15.06 -1.64
CA THR A 72 0.78 15.82 -1.63
C THR A 72 1.93 14.93 -1.16
N TRP A 73 2.99 14.86 -1.97
CA TRP A 73 4.14 14.00 -1.73
C TRP A 73 5.41 14.80 -1.84
N GLU A 74 6.23 14.77 -0.79
CA GLU A 74 7.52 15.44 -0.80
C GLU A 74 8.66 14.41 -0.78
N PHE A 75 9.67 14.67 -1.59
CA PHE A 75 10.86 13.85 -1.68
C PHE A 75 12.13 14.69 -1.52
N SER A 76 13.13 14.09 -0.88
CA SER A 76 14.44 14.70 -0.70
C SER A 76 15.56 13.72 -1.03
N HIS A 77 16.69 14.29 -1.47
CA HIS A 77 17.95 13.60 -1.63
C HIS A 77 19.07 14.60 -1.35
N HIS A 78 20.06 14.22 -0.54
CA HIS A 78 21.12 15.13 -0.07
C HIS A 78 21.96 15.76 -1.21
N LYS A 79 22.04 15.08 -2.35
CA LYS A 79 22.71 15.56 -3.58
C LYS A 79 21.76 16.13 -4.64
N PHE A 80 20.46 16.17 -4.40
CA PHE A 80 19.49 16.74 -5.34
C PHE A 80 19.05 18.12 -4.86
N LEU A 81 19.80 19.15 -5.25
CA LEU A 81 19.61 20.53 -4.79
C LEU A 81 19.34 21.48 -5.95
N ARG A 82 18.45 22.46 -5.75
CA ARG A 82 18.14 23.49 -6.75
C ARG A 82 19.40 24.33 -7.04
N GLY A 83 19.75 24.46 -8.31
CA GLY A 83 20.91 25.26 -8.75
C GLY A 83 22.26 24.54 -8.62
N ARG A 84 22.29 23.27 -8.22
CA ARG A 84 23.50 22.44 -8.13
C ARG A 84 23.40 21.20 -9.03
N PRO A 85 23.37 21.37 -10.36
CA PRO A 85 23.31 20.25 -11.28
C PRO A 85 24.60 19.39 -11.25
N ASP A 86 25.72 19.96 -10.78
CA ASP A 86 27.00 19.28 -10.59
C ASP A 86 26.89 18.06 -9.66
N LEU A 87 26.02 18.11 -8.65
CA LEU A 87 25.83 17.02 -7.70
C LEU A 87 24.98 15.86 -8.27
N LEU A 88 24.33 16.06 -9.43
CA LEU A 88 23.50 15.03 -10.06
C LEU A 88 24.32 13.83 -10.51
N ASP A 89 25.58 14.04 -10.92
CA ASP A 89 26.47 12.98 -11.36
C ASP A 89 26.78 11.99 -10.23
N GLU A 90 26.69 12.45 -8.98
CA GLU A 90 26.89 11.63 -7.80
C GLU A 90 25.64 10.84 -7.37
N ILE A 91 24.47 11.12 -7.97
CA ILE A 91 23.24 10.36 -7.74
C ILE A 91 23.27 9.12 -8.60
N LYS A 92 23.90 8.06 -8.08
CA LYS A 92 23.93 6.77 -8.75
C LYS A 92 22.68 5.97 -8.42
N ARG A 93 22.17 5.28 -9.45
CA ARG A 93 21.15 4.25 -9.25
C ARG A 93 21.74 3.23 -8.28
N LYS A 94 21.08 3.04 -7.13
CA LYS A 94 21.33 1.88 -6.29
C LYS A 94 21.21 0.67 -7.21
N ALA A 95 22.28 -0.09 -7.33
CA ALA A 95 22.19 -1.36 -8.00
C ALA A 95 20.97 -2.06 -7.39
N LEU A 96 20.09 -2.56 -8.25
CA LEU A 96 19.41 -3.78 -7.84
C LEU A 96 20.60 -4.73 -7.68
N GLU A 97 21.20 -4.78 -6.50
CA GLU A 97 21.79 -6.03 -6.04
C GLU A 97 20.69 -7.02 -6.43
N PRO A 98 20.96 -7.92 -7.41
CA PRO A 98 19.98 -8.91 -7.76
C PRO A 98 19.62 -9.50 -6.41
N ASP A 99 18.37 -9.27 -5.99
CA ASP A 99 17.90 -9.77 -4.71
C ASP A 99 18.42 -11.20 -4.64
N PRO A 100 19.29 -11.55 -3.68
CA PRO A 100 19.74 -12.94 -3.60
C PRO A 100 18.52 -13.88 -3.54
N GLY A 101 17.33 -13.37 -3.17
CA GLY A 101 16.03 -14.04 -3.28
C GLY A 101 15.45 -14.27 -4.68
N ILE A 102 15.89 -13.61 -5.76
CA ILE A 102 15.36 -13.88 -7.13
C ILE A 102 16.18 -14.98 -7.85
N LYS A 103 17.41 -15.26 -7.42
CA LYS A 103 18.16 -16.44 -7.86
C LYS A 103 18.15 -17.61 -6.87
N HIS A 104 17.71 -17.39 -5.64
CA HIS A 104 17.45 -18.49 -4.72
C HIS A 104 15.94 -18.77 -4.67
N ARG A 105 15.45 -19.53 -5.64
CA ARG A 105 14.42 -20.53 -5.32
C ARG A 105 15.10 -21.48 -4.32
N ILE A 106 15.11 -21.11 -3.04
CA ILE A 106 15.45 -22.04 -1.97
C ILE A 106 14.35 -23.08 -2.08
N GLU A 107 14.66 -24.24 -2.66
CA GLU A 107 13.84 -25.41 -2.40
C GLU A 107 13.86 -25.60 -0.90
N LEU A 108 12.73 -25.33 -0.27
CA LEU A 108 12.52 -25.62 1.15
C LEU A 108 12.94 -27.08 1.34
N PRO A 109 13.84 -27.39 2.31
CA PRO A 109 14.16 -28.78 2.63
C PRO A 109 12.87 -29.59 2.72
N GLY A 110 12.82 -30.77 2.09
CA GLY A 110 11.55 -31.48 1.83
C GLY A 110 10.65 -31.64 3.05
N GLU A 111 11.25 -31.73 4.25
CA GLU A 111 10.56 -31.77 5.53
C GLU A 111 9.80 -30.47 5.87
N VAL A 112 10.41 -29.31 5.65
CA VAL A 112 9.77 -27.99 5.88
C VAL A 112 8.65 -27.74 4.86
N ALA A 113 8.85 -28.17 3.61
CA ALA A 113 7.81 -28.08 2.58
C ALA A 113 6.61 -28.98 2.91
N ALA A 114 6.86 -30.20 3.40
CA ALA A 114 5.83 -31.12 3.86
C ALA A 114 5.07 -30.55 5.07
N GLN A 115 5.77 -30.02 6.08
CA GLN A 115 5.14 -29.38 7.24
C GLN A 115 4.24 -28.20 6.84
N LEU A 116 4.69 -27.35 5.89
CA LEU A 116 3.88 -26.23 5.41
C LEU A 116 2.60 -26.69 4.68
N ASN A 117 2.69 -27.76 3.90
CA ASN A 117 1.53 -28.32 3.22
C ASN A 117 0.55 -28.97 4.22
N MET A 118 1.05 -29.70 5.21
CA MET A 118 0.24 -30.24 6.30
C MET A 118 -0.48 -29.13 7.09
N MET A 119 0.24 -28.05 7.43
CA MET A 119 -0.33 -26.89 8.12
C MET A 119 -1.43 -26.22 7.28
N LYS A 120 -1.24 -26.10 5.96
CA LYS A 120 -2.26 -25.56 5.06
C LYS A 120 -3.50 -26.44 5.00
N ASP A 121 -3.33 -27.76 4.95
CA ASP A 121 -4.43 -28.71 4.96
C ASP A 121 -5.19 -28.69 6.29
N GLU A 122 -4.49 -28.53 7.40
CA GLU A 122 -5.09 -28.38 8.73
C GLU A 122 -5.88 -27.07 8.84
N VAL A 123 -5.32 -25.95 8.38
CA VAL A 123 -6.03 -24.65 8.31
C VAL A 123 -7.30 -24.78 7.46
N ARG A 124 -7.23 -25.49 6.33
CA ARG A 124 -8.40 -25.74 5.47
C ARG A 124 -9.44 -26.60 6.17
N ARG A 125 -9.02 -27.64 6.91
CA ARG A 125 -9.91 -28.51 7.68
C ARG A 125 -10.63 -27.73 8.79
N VAL A 126 -9.87 -26.99 9.60
CA VAL A 126 -10.42 -26.16 10.68
C VAL A 126 -11.37 -25.11 10.13
N SER A 127 -11.05 -24.48 9.00
CA SER A 127 -11.93 -23.52 8.34
C SER A 127 -13.26 -24.16 7.91
N ASN A 128 -13.22 -25.37 7.35
CA ASN A 128 -14.43 -26.11 6.98
C ASN A 128 -15.26 -26.53 8.19
N GLU A 129 -14.62 -27.02 9.26
CA GLU A 129 -15.29 -27.38 10.52
C GLU A 129 -15.95 -26.15 11.15
N TYR A 130 -15.24 -25.03 11.20
CA TYR A 130 -15.77 -23.77 11.69
C TYR A 130 -16.99 -23.32 10.87
N ALA A 131 -16.94 -23.43 9.54
CA ALA A 131 -18.07 -23.09 8.69
C ALA A 131 -19.30 -24.00 8.95
N MET A 132 -19.08 -25.29 9.19
CA MET A 132 -20.14 -26.24 9.54
C MET A 132 -20.74 -25.94 10.91
N GLU A 133 -19.91 -25.65 11.90
CA GLU A 133 -20.36 -25.35 13.25
C GLU A 133 -21.10 -24.01 13.31
N LYS A 134 -20.65 -23.02 12.54
CA LYS A 134 -21.36 -21.76 12.34
C LYS A 134 -22.77 -21.99 11.78
N ARG A 135 -22.92 -22.84 10.74
CA ARG A 135 -24.24 -23.20 10.17
C ARG A 135 -25.14 -23.89 11.19
N LYS A 136 -24.61 -24.77 12.03
CA LYS A 136 -25.39 -25.40 13.11
C LYS A 136 -25.87 -24.37 14.12
N ARG A 137 -24.96 -23.50 14.58
CA ARG A 137 -25.32 -22.39 15.50
C ARG A 137 -26.40 -21.51 14.91
N GLU A 138 -26.29 -21.12 13.64
CA GLU A 138 -27.32 -20.31 12.97
C GLU A 138 -28.69 -21.00 12.96
N LYS A 139 -28.75 -22.30 12.66
CA LYS A 139 -30.00 -23.07 12.71
C LYS A 139 -30.58 -23.16 14.11
N THR A 140 -29.75 -23.40 15.12
CA THR A 140 -30.21 -23.44 16.52
C THR A 140 -30.74 -22.09 16.96
N THR A 141 -30.02 -21.00 16.67
CA THR A 141 -30.47 -19.64 16.95
C THR A 141 -31.79 -19.33 16.23
N GLN A 142 -31.95 -19.77 14.99
CA GLN A 142 -33.19 -19.59 14.24
C GLN A 142 -34.36 -20.37 14.85
N ALA A 143 -34.15 -21.62 15.26
CA ALA A 143 -35.18 -22.42 15.93
C ALA A 143 -35.58 -21.80 17.28
N LEU A 144 -34.61 -21.31 18.07
CA LEU A 144 -34.87 -20.59 19.31
C LEU A 144 -35.69 -19.31 19.06
N ALA A 145 -35.36 -18.53 18.03
CA ALA A 145 -36.13 -17.35 17.65
C ALA A 145 -37.56 -17.68 17.24
N GLN A 146 -37.78 -18.80 16.53
CA GLN A 146 -39.11 -19.27 16.17
C GLN A 146 -39.93 -19.69 17.39
N LEU A 147 -39.34 -20.47 18.30
CA LEU A 147 -40.00 -20.87 19.55
C LEU A 147 -40.34 -19.66 20.41
N TRP A 148 -39.41 -18.70 20.52
CA TRP A 148 -39.64 -17.45 21.24
C TRP A 148 -40.84 -16.68 20.67
N SER A 149 -40.95 -16.58 19.34
CA SER A 149 -42.10 -15.92 18.69
C SER A 149 -43.44 -16.63 18.95
N VAL A 150 -43.44 -17.96 19.07
CA VAL A 150 -44.66 -18.73 19.40
C VAL A 150 -45.06 -18.48 20.85
N VAL A 151 -44.11 -18.48 21.78
CA VAL A 151 -44.38 -18.20 23.21
C VAL A 151 -44.94 -16.79 23.38
N GLU A 152 -44.36 -15.80 22.72
CA GLU A 152 -44.82 -14.40 22.74
C GLU A 152 -46.26 -14.25 22.21
N LYS A 153 -46.62 -15.01 21.16
CA LYS A 153 -47.98 -15.02 20.61
C LYS A 153 -48.98 -15.81 21.46
N ALA A 154 -48.53 -16.86 22.13
CA ALA A 154 -49.38 -17.72 22.95
C ALA A 154 -49.67 -17.13 24.34
N PHE A 155 -48.77 -16.29 24.86
CA PHE A 155 -48.90 -15.63 26.16
C PHE A 155 -48.61 -14.12 26.03
N PRO A 156 -49.51 -13.34 25.39
CA PRO A 156 -49.34 -11.89 25.31
C PRO A 156 -49.61 -11.29 26.70
N GLY A 157 -48.56 -11.11 27.54
CA GLY A 157 -48.71 -10.36 28.78
C GLY A 157 -47.77 -10.65 29.97
N ASN A 158 -46.89 -11.65 29.95
CA ASN A 158 -45.98 -11.88 31.08
C ASN A 158 -44.57 -11.32 30.82
N CYS A 159 -44.42 -10.03 31.08
CA CYS A 159 -43.18 -9.46 31.63
C CYS A 159 -43.17 -9.63 33.16
#